data_AF-A0A392WBA6-F1
#
_entry.id   AF-A0A392WBA6-F1
#
_cell.length_a   1.000
_cell.length_b   1.000
_cell.length_c   1.000
_cell.angle_alpha   90.00
_cell.angle_beta   90.00
_cell.angle_gamma   90.00
#
_symmetry.space_group_name_H-M   'P 1'
#
loop_
_entity.id
_entity.type
_entity.pdbx_description
1 polymer ?
#
loop_
_entity_poly.entity_id
_entity_poly.type
_entity_poly.pdbx_seq_one_letter_code
_entity_poly.pdbx_strand_id
1 'polypeptide(L)' 'METLKDFDFTLEYHPGKANVVADALSRNSVSACSVVMASQHELLEMFRDLHLT' A
#
# COMPACT_ATOMS: atom_id res chain seq x y z
N MET A 1 6.00 -6.97 -22.22
CA MET A 1 6.04 -6.29 -20.92
C MET A 1 6.60 -4.92 -21.17
N GLU A 2 5.90 -3.88 -20.73
CA GLU A 2 6.39 -2.51 -20.83
C GLU A 2 7.32 -2.21 -19.65
N THR A 3 8.38 -1.47 -19.94
CA THR A 3 9.43 -1.06 -19.03
C THR A 3 9.51 0.46 -19.02
N LEU A 4 10.23 1.04 -18.05
CA LEU A 4 10.37 2.50 -17.96
C LEU A 4 10.89 3.13 -19.26
N LYS A 5 11.69 2.42 -20.06
CA LYS A 5 12.25 2.94 -21.32
C LYS A 5 11.20 3.11 -22.43
N ASP A 6 10.04 2.49 -22.28
CA ASP A 6 8.96 2.52 -23.25
C ASP A 6 8.07 3.77 -23.09
N PHE A 7 8.29 4.56 -22.04
CA PHE A 7 7.54 5.77 -21.75
C PHE A 7 8.37 7.03 -22.05
N ASP A 8 7.76 8.00 -22.72
CA ASP A 8 8.33 9.34 -22.89
C ASP A 8 7.96 10.21 -21.67
N PHE A 9 8.91 10.35 -20.74
CA PHE A 9 8.74 11.16 -19.54
C PHE A 9 10.04 11.83 -19.12
N THR A 10 9.92 12.87 -18.28
CA THR A 10 11.04 13.51 -17.60
C THR A 10 10.89 13.31 -16.09
N LEU A 11 11.98 12.97 -15.41
CA LEU A 11 12.00 12.86 -13.96
C LEU A 11 12.29 14.22 -13.32
N GLU A 12 11.33 14.76 -12.59
CA GLU A 12 11.44 16.06 -11.95
C GLU A 12 11.34 15.95 -10.42
N TYR A 13 12.20 16.70 -9.71
CA TYR A 13 12.14 16.78 -8.25
C TYR A 13 11.20 17.91 -7.83
N HIS A 14 10.18 17.56 -7.05
CA HIS A 14 9.16 18.50 -6.59
C HIS A 14 9.11 18.57 -5.05
N PRO A 15 9.90 19.46 -4.43
CA PRO A 15 9.90 19.60 -2.98
C PRO A 15 8.62 20.26 -2.45
N GLY A 16 8.19 19.83 -1.27
CA GLY A 16 7.13 20.48 -0.51
C GLY A 16 5.74 20.33 -1.12
N LYS A 17 5.07 21.45 -1.42
CA LYS A 17 3.63 21.51 -1.72
C LYS A 17 3.22 20.73 -2.98
N ALA A 18 4.11 20.59 -3.95
CA ALA A 18 3.83 19.84 -5.17
C ALA A 18 3.72 18.31 -4.94
N ASN A 19 4.26 17.80 -3.82
CA ASN A 19 4.18 16.37 -3.46
C ASN A 19 2.95 16.02 -2.58
N VAL A 20 2.18 17.02 -2.14
CA VAL A 20 1.11 16.82 -1.13
C VAL A 20 0.04 15.82 -1.59
N VAL A 21 -0.29 15.82 -2.89
CA VAL A 21 -1.28 14.89 -3.45
C VAL A 21 -0.76 13.45 -3.43
N ALA A 22 0.48 13.23 -3.91
CA ALA A 22 1.09 11.90 -3.93
C ALA A 22 1.27 11.34 -2.50
N ASP A 23 1.69 12.19 -1.57
CA ASP A 23 1.86 11.87 -0.15
C ASP A 23 0.52 11.53 0.54
N ALA A 24 -0.55 12.29 0.27
CA ALA A 24 -1.89 11.99 0.79
C ALA A 24 -2.44 10.66 0.24
N LEU A 25 -2.26 10.38 -1.05
CA LEU A 25 -2.70 9.12 -1.66
C LEU A 25 -1.92 7.92 -1.11
N SER A 26 -0.61 8.06 -0.90
CA SER A 26 0.23 7.00 -0.32
C SER A 26 -0.21 6.65 1.10
N ARG A 27 -0.57 7.64 1.93
CA ARG A 27 -1.10 7.37 3.28
C ARG A 27 -2.43 6.64 3.27
N ASN A 28 -3.30 6.95 2.30
CA ASN A 28 -4.60 6.28 2.18
C ASN A 28 -4.41 4.79 1.84
N SER A 29 -3.56 4.46 0.88
CA SER A 29 -3.29 3.05 0.53
C SER A 29 -2.65 2.25 1.67
N VAL A 30 -1.72 2.85 2.43
CA VAL A 30 -1.15 2.23 3.64
C VAL A 30 -2.23 1.98 4.69
N SER A 31 -3.14 2.94 4.91
CA SER A 31 -4.24 2.77 5.85
C SER A 31 -5.19 1.64 5.44
N ALA A 32 -5.58 1.56 4.16
CA ALA A 32 -6.40 0.48 3.64
C ALA A 32 -5.72 -0.89 3.77
N CYS A 33 -4.41 -0.96 3.48
CA CYS A 33 -3.63 -2.18 3.65
C CYS A 33 -3.59 -2.62 5.12
N SER A 34 -3.39 -1.68 6.05
CA SER A 34 -3.35 -2.00 7.49
C SER A 34 -4.66 -2.59 8.02
N VAL A 35 -5.81 -2.10 7.55
CA VAL A 35 -7.13 -2.64 7.90
C VAL A 35 -7.29 -4.08 7.39
N VAL A 36 -6.91 -4.34 6.14
CA VAL A 36 -6.97 -5.68 5.55
C VAL A 36 -6.04 -6.65 6.30
N MET A 37 -4.83 -6.22 6.63
CA MET A 37 -3.88 -7.06 7.38
C MET A 37 -4.38 -7.36 8.80
N ALA A 38 -5.01 -6.39 9.47
CA ALA A 38 -5.62 -6.61 10.79
C ALA A 38 -6.75 -7.65 10.72
N SER A 39 -7.65 -7.55 9.74
CA SER A 39 -8.70 -8.56 9.52
C SER A 39 -8.14 -9.93 9.14
N GLN A 40 -7.05 -10.00 8.36
CA GLN A 40 -6.38 -11.26 8.05
C GLN A 40 -5.72 -11.88 9.28
N HIS A 41 -5.16 -11.06 10.17
CA HIS A 41 -4.56 -11.55 11.40
C HIS A 41 -5.61 -12.18 12.33
N GLU A 42 -6.76 -11.53 12.51
CA GLU A 42 -7.89 -12.06 13.29
C GLU A 42 -8.40 -13.40 12.73
N LEU A 43 -8.51 -13.50 11.39
CA LEU A 43 -8.86 -14.74 10.71
C LEU A 43 -7.84 -15.86 10.98
N LEU A 44 -6.54 -15.54 10.92
CA LEU A 44 -5.47 -16.52 11.18
C LEU A 44 -5.46 -17.01 12.64
N GLU A 45 -5.74 -16.15 13.60
CA GLU A 45 -5.88 -16.55 15.01
C GLU A 45 -7.10 -17.47 15.19
N MET A 46 -8.25 -17.18 14.57
CA MET A 46 -9.41 -18.10 14.60
C MET A 46 -9.07 -19.49 14.01
N PHE A 47 -8.31 -19.54 12.92
CA PHE A 47 -7.88 -20.81 12.34
C PHE A 47 -6.88 -21.57 13.22
N ARG A 48 -6.02 -20.86 13.95
CA ARG A 48 -5.10 -21.44 14.94
C ARG A 48 -5.88 -22.08 16.09
N ASP A 49 -6.86 -21.37 16.62
CA ASP A 49 -7.69 -21.85 17.73
C ASP A 49 -8.50 -23.09 17.34
N LEU A 50 -9.03 -23.13 16.11
CA LEU A 50 -9.77 -24.29 15.60
C LEU A 50 -8.91 -25.55 15.45
N HIS A 51 -7.62 -25.41 15.14
CA HIS A 51 -6.68 -26.54 15.01
C HIS A 51 -6.10 -27.01 16.35
N LEU A 52 -6.39 -26.32 17.46
CA LEU A 52 -5.97 -26.70 18.81
C LEU A 52 -7.08 -27.42 19.61
N THR A 53 -8.24 -27.66 19.00
CA THR A 53 -9.31 -28.57 19.45
C THR A 53 -9.22 -29.91 18.74
#